data_AF-A0A0B7C029-F1
#
_entry.id   AF-A0A0B7C029-F1
#
_cell.length_a   1.000
_cell.length_b   1.000
_cell.length_c   1.000
_cell.angle_alpha   90.00
_cell.angle_beta   90.00
_cell.angle_gamma   90.00
#
_symmetry.space_group_name_H-M   'P 1'
#
loop_
_entity.id
_entity.type
_entity.pdbx_description
1 polymer ?
#
loop_
_entity_poly.entity_id
_entity_poly.type
_entity_poly.pdbx_seq_one_letter_code
_entity_poly.pdbx_strand_id
1 'polypeptide(L)' 'KSKTIGSTYMAATGLYTGYRKSEDDESGERNIVTIIEFGLAMMQTLENINQHSFNNFSLRIGINSGPVIAGVIG' A
#
# COMPACT_ATOMS: atom_id res chain seq x y z
N LYS A 1 7.24 2.42 -2.19
CA LYS A 1 7.52 2.10 -3.63
C LYS A 1 6.23 1.58 -4.26
N SER A 2 5.91 1.94 -5.50
CA SER A 2 4.73 1.42 -6.19
C SER A 2 5.05 0.92 -7.60
N LYS A 3 4.30 -0.09 -8.06
CA LYS A 3 4.39 -0.65 -9.41
C LYS A 3 2.97 -0.89 -9.94
N THR A 4 2.73 -0.59 -11.21
CA THR A 4 1.51 -0.94 -11.94
C THR A 4 1.78 -2.11 -12.89
N ILE A 5 0.87 -3.08 -12.94
CA ILE A 5 0.87 -4.18 -13.91
C ILE A 5 -0.57 -4.36 -14.39
N GLY A 6 -0.87 -3.88 -15.61
CA GLY A 6 -2.25 -3.82 -16.10
C GLY A 6 -3.15 -3.05 -15.14
N SER A 7 -4.25 -3.66 -14.71
CA SER A 7 -5.18 -3.12 -13.71
C SER A 7 -4.73 -3.33 -12.26
N THR A 8 -3.58 -3.94 -12.02
CA THR A 8 -3.06 -4.23 -10.67
C THR A 8 -2.10 -3.15 -10.21
N TYR A 9 -2.36 -2.59 -9.02
CA TYR A 9 -1.47 -1.67 -8.33
C TYR A 9 -0.82 -2.35 -7.13
N MET A 10 0.51 -2.29 -7.05
CA MET A 10 1.28 -2.80 -5.93
C MET A 10 1.94 -1.64 -5.20
N ALA A 11 1.80 -1.61 -3.87
CA ALA A 11 2.42 -0.62 -2.99
C ALA A 11 3.11 -1.31 -1.81
N ALA A 12 4.21 -0.72 -1.35
CA ALA A 12 4.95 -1.17 -0.18
C ALA A 12 5.37 0.01 0.70
N THR A 13 5.27 -0.21 2.01
CA THR A 13 5.59 0.68 3.13
C THR A 13 6.80 0.12 3.92
N GLY A 14 7.41 0.90 4.80
CA GLY A 14 8.54 0.45 5.63
C GLY A 14 9.88 0.28 4.90
N LEU A 15 10.01 0.79 3.67
CA LEU A 15 11.24 0.66 2.86
C LEU A 15 12.24 1.82 3.05
N TYR A 16 11.93 2.82 3.88
CA TYR A 16 12.84 3.92 4.16
C TYR A 16 13.90 3.50 5.18
N THR A 17 15.15 3.38 4.73
CA THR A 17 16.30 2.91 5.54
C THR A 17 17.10 4.05 6.18
N GLY A 18 16.67 5.31 6.01
CA GLY A 18 17.43 6.51 6.39
C GLY A 18 17.26 6.95 7.85
N TYR A 19 16.20 6.52 8.53
CA TYR A 19 16.09 6.68 9.98
C TYR A 19 16.68 5.42 10.60
N ARG A 20 17.78 5.59 11.34
CA ARG A 20 18.35 4.57 12.23
C ARG A 20 17.19 3.84 12.92
N LYS A 21 17.25 2.51 12.92
CA LYS A 21 16.62 1.69 13.96
C LYS A 21 17.08 2.25 15.31
N SER A 22 16.37 3.23 15.85
CA SER A 22 16.12 3.25 17.28
C SER A 22 15.29 2.00 17.53
N GLU A 23 15.68 1.22 18.53
CA GLU A 23 15.12 -0.08 18.87
C GLU A 23 13.71 0.02 19.47
N ASP A 24 12.83 0.83 18.85
CA ASP A 24 11.45 1.01 19.27
C ASP A 24 10.55 0.27 18.28
N ASP A 25 10.03 -0.87 18.73
CA ASP A 25 9.10 -1.80 18.06
C ASP A 25 7.84 -1.10 17.47
N GLU A 26 7.57 0.17 17.81
CA GLU A 26 6.43 0.95 17.29
C GLU A 26 6.49 1.23 15.78
N SER A 27 7.68 1.17 15.17
CA SER A 27 7.83 1.49 13.74
C SER A 27 7.18 0.45 12.82
N GLY A 28 7.09 -0.81 13.26
CA GLY A 28 6.43 -1.88 12.50
C GLY A 28 4.93 -1.70 12.42
N GLU A 29 4.30 -1.42 13.56
CA GLU A 29 2.85 -1.22 13.67
C GLU A 29 2.38 -0.01 12.85
N ARG A 30 3.11 1.11 12.91
CA ARG A 30 2.80 2.31 12.12
C ARG A 30 2.78 2.06 10.62
N ASN A 31 3.70 1.23 10.12
CA ASN A 31 3.72 0.86 8.70
C ASN A 31 2.48 0.04 8.31
N ILE A 32 2.06 -0.90 9.16
CA ILE A 32 0.86 -1.71 8.94
C ILE A 32 -0.39 -0.83 8.94
N VAL A 33 -0.51 0.07 9.92
CA VAL A 33 -1.63 1.03 9.99
C VAL A 33 -1.69 1.87 8.70
N THR A 34 -0.54 2.41 8.27
CA THR A 34 -0.47 3.24 7.07
C THR A 34 -0.95 2.52 5.81
N ILE A 35 -0.58 1.24 5.60
CA ILE A 35 -1.02 0.51 4.40
C ILE A 35 -2.51 0.12 4.46
N ILE A 36 -3.04 -0.13 5.66
CA ILE A 36 -4.47 -0.38 5.85
C ILE A 36 -5.27 0.89 5.57
N GLU A 37 -4.88 2.04 6.14
CA GLU A 37 -5.51 3.33 5.88
C GLU A 37 -5.47 3.69 4.39
N PHE A 38 -4.33 3.45 3.73
CA PHE A 38 -4.20 3.63 2.29
C PHE A 38 -5.19 2.73 1.52
N GLY A 39 -5.34 1.47 1.92
CA GLY A 39 -6.31 0.54 1.34
C GLY A 39 -7.75 1.02 1.47
N LEU A 40 -8.14 1.50 2.66
CA LEU A 40 -9.47 2.06 2.92
C LEU A 40 -9.73 3.32 2.09
N ALA A 41 -8.75 4.22 2.02
CA ALA A 41 -8.85 5.43 1.19
C ALA A 41 -9.04 5.10 -0.30
N MET A 42 -8.37 4.06 -0.82
CA MET A 42 -8.60 3.59 -2.19
C MET A 42 -10.02 3.05 -2.40
N MET A 43 -10.58 2.31 -1.43
CA MET A 43 -11.96 1.83 -1.53
C MET A 43 -12.96 2.99 -1.57
N GLN A 44 -12.82 3.98 -0.68
CA GLN A 44 -13.67 5.16 -0.66
C GLN A 44 -13.55 5.98 -1.96
N THR A 45 -12.33 6.10 -2.48
CA THR A 45 -12.08 6.80 -3.73
C THR A 45 -12.77 6.09 -4.90
N LEU A 46 -12.75 4.75 -4.94
CA LEU A 46 -13.43 3.98 -5.98
C LEU A 46 -14.95 4.14 -5.91
N GLU A 47 -15.52 4.19 -4.70
CA GLU A 47 -16.95 4.45 -4.53
C GLU A 47 -17.32 5.82 -5.11
N ASN A 48 -16.53 6.86 -4.81
CA ASN A 48 -16.74 8.19 -5.39
C ASN A 48 -16.62 8.18 -6.92
N ILE A 49 -15.67 7.41 -7.48
CA ILE A 49 -15.54 7.23 -8.92
C ILE A 49 -16.76 6.53 -9.51
N ASN A 50 -17.30 5.49 -8.86
CA ASN A 50 -18.50 4.79 -9.30
C ASN A 50 -19.74 5.69 -9.27
N GLN A 51 -19.85 6.62 -8.31
CA GLN A 51 -20.96 7.59 -8.26
C GLN A 51 -20.91 8.60 -9.41
N HIS A 52 -19.70 8.95 -9.88
CA HIS A 52 -19.49 9.97 -10.92
C HIS A 52 -19.14 9.39 -12.29
N SER A 53 -19.18 8.07 -12.44
CA SER A 53 -18.89 7.39 -13.71
C SER A 53 -20.08 6.56 -14.19
N PHE A 54 -20.14 6.30 -15.49
CA PHE A 54 -21.14 5.39 -16.07
C PHE A 54 -20.78 3.90 -15.90
N ASN A 55 -19.77 3.60 -15.07
CA ASN A 55 -19.26 2.27 -14.84
C ASN A 55 -19.32 1.93 -13.36
N ASN A 56 -19.38 0.63 -13.07
CA ASN A 56 -19.27 0.12 -11.71
C ASN A 56 -18.02 -0.74 -11.59
N PHE A 57 -16.97 -0.15 -11.02
CA PHE A 57 -15.69 -0.80 -10.80
C PHE A 57 -15.67 -1.50 -9.45
N SER A 58 -15.03 -2.66 -9.38
CA SER A 58 -14.77 -3.39 -8.13
C SER A 58 -13.28 -3.43 -7.84
N LEU A 59 -12.89 -3.20 -6.58
CA LEU A 59 -11.51 -3.31 -6.12
C LEU A 59 -11.36 -4.47 -5.15
N ARG A 60 -10.31 -5.28 -5.33
CA ARG A 60 -9.86 -6.29 -4.38
C ARG A 60 -8.46 -5.92 -3.91
N ILE A 61 -8.26 -5.87 -2.60
CA ILE A 61 -6.98 -5.54 -1.99
C ILE A 61 -6.50 -6.77 -1.19
N GLY A 62 -5.26 -7.17 -1.40
CA GLY A 62 -4.55 -8.14 -0.56
C GLY A 62 -3.39 -7.45 0.14
N ILE A 63 -3.26 -7.66 1.45
CA ILE A 63 -2.21 -7.08 2.29
C ILE A 63 -1.47 -8.22 2.97
N ASN A 64 -0.13 -8.15 2.99
CA ASN A 64 0.72 -9.07 3.71
C ASN A 64 1.80 -8.29 4.47
N SER A 65 2.19 -8.79 5.64
CA SER A 65 3.27 -8.24 6.46
C SER A 65 4.30 -9.31 6.76
N GLY A 66 5.58 -8.97 6.60
CA GLY A 66 6.69 -9.89 6.82
C GLY A 66 8.00 -9.32 6.29
N PRO A 67 9.13 -9.99 6.56
CA PRO A 67 10.43 -9.58 6.05
C PRO A 67 10.44 -9.63 4.51
N VAL A 68 11.01 -8.61 3.88
CA VAL A 68 11.13 -8.50 2.42
C VAL A 68 12.55 -8.08 2.04
N ILE A 69 12.98 -8.49 0.85
CA ILE A 69 14.27 -8.10 0.28
C ILE A 69 13.99 -7.08 -0.84
N ALA A 70 14.57 -5.89 -0.73
CA ALA A 70 14.52 -4.88 -1.78
C ALA A 70 15.83 -4.92 -2.59
N GLY A 71 15.71 -4.97 -3.92
CA GLY A 71 16.84 -4.96 -4.85
C GLY A 71 16.55 -4.15 -6.10
N VAL A 72 17.61 -3.81 -6.84
CA VAL A 72 17.57 -3.18 -8.16
C VAL A 72 18.12 -4.19 -9.15
N ILE A 73 17.37 -4.45 -10.22
CA ILE A 73 17.81 -5.26 -11.35
C ILE A 73 17.88 -4.31 -12.55
N GLY A 74 19.02 -4.28 -13.21
CA GLY A 74 19.30 -3.48 -14.42
C GLY A 74 19.54 -4.40 -15.61
#